data_AF-A0A535B685-F1
#
_entry.id   AF-A0A535B685-F1
#
_cell.length_a   1.000
_cell.length_b   1.000
_cell.length_c   1.000
_cell.angle_alpha   90.00
_cell.angle_beta   90.00
_cell.angle_gamma   90.00
#
_symmetry.space_group_name_H-M   'P 1'
#
loop_
_entity.id
_entity.type
_entity.pdbx_description
1 polymer ?
#
loop_
_entity_poly.entity_id
_entity_poly.type
_entity_poly.pdbx_seq_one_letter_code
_entity_poly.pdbx_strand_id
1 'polypeptide(L)'
;RLAPRLLAVDLPTGLDADTGSVDPHTVAADQTVALGWSKVGLHTLPGAQYAGRVEVVDIGIAPEHGASIKTELLTASWARSVLPERPPGAHKGTFGSALIVAGSPQYVGAAALSCTGALRVGPGIVTLACARSVYPMLASKLTETTFEPLDDKEGFLSAEEAYTVRRALSRGYEALLVGPGLAQHSYVVAFIRALLPMLTADDVKAVVIDADGLNNIAKVDRWWEMLIVPTIITPHPGELSRLAGVDTAEIQRDRLAAGRNCASQWGLTIVLKGANTIIAAPDGRARLSPFANPGLASGGTGDVLAGAITGLIAQGLEPFEAASLGVYLHGFAAELVRRELGDAGMLAGDVAVALPRAIKELEG
;
A
#
# COMPACT_ATOMS: atom_id res chain seq x y z
N ARG A 1 36.80 9.77 24.13
CA ARG A 1 35.81 10.59 24.88
C ARG A 1 34.44 10.03 24.53
N LEU A 2 33.64 9.61 25.51
CA LEU A 2 32.26 9.23 25.25
C LEU A 2 31.51 10.49 24.84
N ALA A 3 30.81 10.46 23.71
CA ALA A 3 29.92 11.55 23.33
C ALA A 3 28.79 11.67 24.38
N PRO A 4 28.36 12.88 24.74
CA PRO A 4 27.21 13.04 25.64
C PRO A 4 25.96 12.46 24.97
N ARG A 5 25.08 11.83 25.74
CA ARG A 5 23.76 11.44 25.25
C ARG A 5 22.87 12.67 25.14
N LEU A 6 22.23 12.86 23.99
CA LEU A 6 21.34 13.99 23.73
C LEU A 6 19.88 13.54 23.86
N LEU A 7 19.14 14.24 24.72
CA LEU A 7 17.71 14.09 24.89
C LEU A 7 17.02 15.35 24.36
N ALA A 8 16.15 15.19 23.37
CA ALA A 8 15.25 16.25 22.94
C ALA A 8 13.96 16.19 23.77
N VAL A 9 13.51 17.36 24.25
CA VAL A 9 12.20 17.50 24.89
C VAL A 9 11.25 18.10 23.87
N ASP A 10 10.16 17.39 23.64
CA ASP A 10 9.15 17.60 22.61
C ASP A 10 9.61 17.34 21.16
N LEU A 11 10.58 18.12 20.67
CA LEU A 11 11.18 17.97 19.35
C LEU A 11 12.68 18.32 19.37
N PRO A 12 13.52 17.69 18.53
CA PRO A 12 14.86 18.18 18.26
C PRO A 12 14.84 19.65 17.82
N THR A 13 15.64 20.50 18.44
CA THR A 13 15.68 21.93 18.10
C THR A 13 16.13 22.13 16.66
N GLY A 14 15.31 22.82 15.87
CA GLY A 14 15.53 23.03 14.42
C GLY A 14 14.70 22.09 13.52
N LEU A 15 13.98 21.12 14.10
CA LEU A 15 13.06 20.25 13.38
C LEU A 15 11.66 20.89 13.27
N ASP A 16 11.11 20.91 12.06
CA ASP A 16 9.74 21.31 11.77
C ASP A 16 8.74 20.21 12.16
N ALA A 17 7.82 20.52 13.07
CA ALA A 17 6.91 19.54 13.66
C ALA A 17 5.89 18.93 12.68
N ASP A 18 5.58 19.62 11.60
CA ASP A 18 4.52 19.23 10.67
C ASP A 18 5.06 18.50 9.44
N THR A 19 6.23 18.91 8.97
CA THR A 19 6.83 18.42 7.71
C THR A 19 7.99 17.46 7.95
N GLY A 20 8.71 17.61 9.06
CA GLY A 20 9.99 16.93 9.31
C GLY A 20 11.17 17.57 8.58
N SER A 21 11.01 18.76 8.01
CA SER A 21 12.13 19.57 7.54
C SER A 21 13.07 19.91 8.71
N VAL A 22 14.37 20.02 8.43
CA VAL A 22 15.38 20.28 9.47
C VAL A 22 16.25 21.47 9.09
N ASP A 23 16.54 22.34 10.04
CA ASP A 23 17.58 23.36 9.92
C ASP A 23 18.95 22.69 9.76
N PRO A 24 19.90 23.24 8.96
CA PRO A 24 21.24 22.69 8.80
C PRO A 24 22.04 22.51 10.10
N HIS A 25 21.67 23.21 11.17
CA HIS A 25 22.30 23.12 12.49
C HIS A 25 21.52 22.24 13.49
N THR A 26 20.47 21.55 13.05
CA THR A 26 19.70 20.61 13.88
C THR A 26 20.64 19.52 14.41
N VAL A 27 20.64 19.30 15.71
CA VAL A 27 21.44 18.25 16.34
C VAL A 27 20.59 16.99 16.52
N ALA A 28 21.07 15.86 16.01
CA ALA A 28 20.38 14.58 16.16
C ALA A 28 20.36 14.14 17.64
N ALA A 29 19.18 13.85 18.15
CA ALA A 29 18.98 13.32 19.49
C ALA A 29 19.13 11.79 19.51
N ASP A 30 19.62 11.24 20.62
CA ASP A 30 19.57 9.79 20.87
C ASP A 30 18.14 9.35 21.22
N GLN A 31 17.38 10.24 21.87
CA GLN A 31 16.00 10.04 22.28
C GLN A 31 15.24 11.36 22.24
N THR A 32 13.96 11.31 21.84
CA THR A 32 13.02 12.43 21.91
C THR A 32 11.85 12.04 22.79
N VAL A 33 11.54 12.89 23.76
CA VAL A 33 10.34 12.75 24.61
C VAL A 33 9.28 13.72 24.09
N ALA A 34 8.38 13.21 23.24
CA ALA A 34 7.28 13.99 22.68
C ALA A 34 6.18 14.21 23.73
N LEU A 35 5.75 15.45 23.92
CA LEU A 35 4.79 15.81 24.97
C LEU A 35 3.35 15.74 24.45
N GLY A 36 2.49 15.01 25.13
CA GLY A 36 1.08 14.84 24.77
C GLY A 36 0.92 13.89 23.58
N TRP A 37 0.80 14.46 22.37
CA TRP A 37 0.78 13.68 21.13
C TRP A 37 2.10 13.77 20.38
N SER A 38 2.40 12.74 19.61
CA SER A 38 3.55 12.77 18.70
C SER A 38 3.31 13.72 17.53
N LYS A 39 4.39 14.27 16.97
CA LYS A 39 4.37 15.24 15.87
C LYS A 39 4.79 14.55 14.58
N VAL A 40 4.20 14.94 13.45
CA VAL A 40 4.42 14.30 12.15
C VAL A 40 5.91 14.31 11.78
N GLY A 41 6.59 15.44 12.00
CA GLY A 41 8.00 15.63 11.68
C GLY A 41 8.97 14.72 12.44
N LEU A 42 8.53 14.08 13.53
CA LEU A 42 9.32 13.06 14.24
C LEU A 42 9.34 11.72 13.50
N HIS A 43 8.42 11.52 12.56
CA HIS A 43 8.21 10.25 11.84
C HIS A 43 8.35 10.38 10.33
N THR A 44 8.65 11.57 9.82
CA THR A 44 8.93 11.81 8.39
C THR A 44 10.40 12.15 8.19
N LEU A 45 10.98 11.71 7.08
CA LEU A 45 12.35 12.07 6.70
C LEU A 45 12.39 13.52 6.16
N PRO A 46 13.46 14.29 6.46
CA PRO A 46 14.65 13.88 7.22
C PRO A 46 14.47 13.88 8.75
N GLY A 47 13.46 14.52 9.31
CA GLY A 47 13.27 14.71 10.75
C GLY A 47 13.38 13.44 11.62
N ALA A 48 12.86 12.31 11.15
CA ALA A 48 12.98 11.02 11.83
C ALA A 48 14.43 10.56 12.07
N GLN A 49 15.40 11.01 11.25
CA GLN A 49 16.82 10.74 11.46
C GLN A 49 17.42 11.51 12.63
N TYR A 50 16.80 12.63 13.00
CA TYR A 50 17.23 13.50 14.10
C TYR A 50 16.47 13.23 15.40
N ALA A 51 15.35 12.50 15.33
CA ALA A 51 14.48 12.25 16.47
C ALA A 51 14.98 11.13 17.42
N GLY A 52 15.87 10.24 16.94
CA GLY A 52 16.33 9.09 17.72
C GLY A 52 15.17 8.17 18.12
N ARG A 53 15.23 7.60 19.33
CA ARG A 53 14.08 6.86 19.89
C ARG A 53 13.00 7.85 20.34
N VAL A 54 11.82 7.81 19.72
CA VAL A 54 10.68 8.65 20.14
C VAL A 54 9.87 7.94 21.22
N GLU A 55 9.62 8.63 22.32
CA GLU A 55 8.71 8.23 23.39
C GLU A 55 7.66 9.32 23.58
N VAL A 56 6.39 8.95 23.60
CA VAL A 56 5.28 9.89 23.81
C VAL A 56 4.88 9.83 25.28
N VAL A 57 4.90 10.98 25.95
CA VAL A 57 4.57 11.10 27.38
C VAL A 57 3.26 11.85 27.54
N ASP A 58 2.33 11.24 28.28
CA ASP A 58 1.11 11.90 28.71
C ASP A 58 1.45 13.01 29.72
N ILE A 59 1.00 14.22 29.42
CA ILE A 59 1.18 15.42 30.23
C ILE A 59 -0.15 15.94 30.80
N GLY A 60 -1.21 15.12 30.76
CA GLY A 60 -2.52 15.46 31.31
C GLY A 60 -3.40 16.30 30.39
N ILE A 61 -3.15 16.27 29.07
CA ILE A 61 -4.04 16.93 28.11
C ILE A 61 -5.31 16.10 27.96
N ALA A 62 -6.46 16.74 28.17
CA ALA A 62 -7.76 16.07 28.08
C ALA A 62 -8.02 15.54 26.64
N PRO A 63 -8.49 14.30 26.45
CA PRO A 63 -8.64 13.67 25.14
C PRO A 63 -9.50 14.45 24.14
N GLU A 64 -10.47 15.23 24.62
CA GLU A 64 -11.32 16.10 23.80
C GLU A 64 -10.53 17.13 22.98
N HIS A 65 -9.36 17.55 23.46
CA HIS A 65 -8.48 18.45 22.71
C HIS A 65 -7.83 17.77 21.50
N GLY A 66 -7.82 16.43 21.48
CA GLY A 66 -7.37 15.63 20.35
C GLY A 66 -8.47 15.25 19.36
N ALA A 67 -9.74 15.59 19.62
CA ALA A 67 -10.87 15.14 18.80
C ALA A 67 -10.82 15.59 17.31
N SER A 68 -10.03 16.64 17.01
CA SER A 68 -9.81 17.12 15.65
C SER A 68 -8.60 16.49 14.95
N ILE A 69 -7.79 15.71 15.66
CA ILE A 69 -6.60 15.06 15.10
C ILE A 69 -7.06 13.94 14.17
N LYS A 70 -6.74 14.11 12.89
CA LYS A 70 -7.02 13.14 11.83
C LYS A 70 -5.77 12.41 11.33
N THR A 71 -4.65 12.54 12.05
CA THR A 71 -3.37 11.93 11.69
C THR A 71 -2.94 10.95 12.77
N GLU A 72 -2.64 9.72 12.40
CA GLU A 72 -2.18 8.70 13.35
C GLU A 72 -0.86 8.05 12.87
N LEU A 73 -0.06 7.57 13.80
CA LEU A 73 1.07 6.68 13.51
C LEU A 73 0.58 5.23 13.65
N LEU A 74 0.87 4.38 12.65
CA LEU A 74 0.55 2.97 12.75
C LEU A 74 1.38 2.31 13.86
N THR A 75 0.73 1.59 14.76
CA THR A 75 1.37 0.88 15.88
C THR A 75 1.10 -0.61 15.83
N ALA A 76 1.92 -1.40 16.51
CA ALA A 76 1.71 -2.84 16.66
C ALA A 76 0.38 -3.17 17.36
N SER A 77 0.01 -2.38 18.39
CA SER A 77 -1.24 -2.58 19.11
C SER A 77 -2.46 -2.32 18.23
N TRP A 78 -2.43 -1.25 17.44
CA TRP A 78 -3.48 -0.97 16.45
C TRP A 78 -3.52 -2.09 15.40
N ALA A 79 -2.38 -2.45 14.81
CA ALA A 79 -2.31 -3.47 13.75
C ALA A 79 -2.89 -4.81 14.24
N ARG A 80 -2.56 -5.23 15.47
CA ARG A 80 -3.13 -6.41 16.12
C ARG A 80 -4.64 -6.32 16.28
N SER A 81 -5.17 -5.15 16.68
CA SER A 81 -6.60 -4.95 16.92
C SER A 81 -7.48 -5.02 15.68
N VAL A 82 -6.88 -4.86 14.48
CA VAL A 82 -7.59 -4.88 13.20
C VAL A 82 -7.29 -6.13 12.36
N LEU A 83 -6.49 -7.08 12.87
CA LEU A 83 -6.25 -8.34 12.17
C LEU A 83 -7.59 -9.09 11.95
N PRO A 84 -7.83 -9.66 10.75
CA PRO A 84 -9.00 -10.49 10.52
C PRO A 84 -9.00 -11.72 11.44
N GLU A 85 -10.13 -11.98 12.12
CA GLU A 85 -10.29 -13.18 12.94
C GLU A 85 -10.26 -14.46 12.08
N ARG A 86 -9.72 -15.55 12.65
CA ARG A 86 -9.68 -16.87 12.00
C ARG A 86 -10.36 -17.95 12.85
N PRO A 87 -11.70 -18.08 12.81
CA PRO A 87 -12.43 -19.08 13.58
C PRO A 87 -12.08 -20.53 13.17
N PRO A 88 -12.00 -21.49 14.12
CA PRO A 88 -11.70 -22.90 13.79
C PRO A 88 -12.70 -23.58 12.83
N GLY A 89 -13.96 -23.12 12.81
CA GLY A 89 -15.01 -23.63 11.91
C GLY A 89 -15.10 -22.92 10.56
N ALA A 90 -14.17 -22.00 10.26
CA ALA A 90 -14.17 -21.25 9.01
C ALA A 90 -13.81 -22.13 7.80
N HIS A 91 -14.30 -21.76 6.63
CA HIS A 91 -13.95 -22.37 5.35
C HIS A 91 -13.42 -21.31 4.39
N LYS A 92 -12.91 -21.71 3.21
CA LYS A 92 -12.37 -20.76 2.22
C LYS A 92 -13.31 -19.58 1.93
N GLY A 93 -14.62 -19.81 1.80
CA GLY A 93 -15.59 -18.72 1.57
C GLY A 93 -15.73 -17.71 2.71
N THR A 94 -15.29 -18.03 3.94
CA THR A 94 -15.35 -17.12 5.09
C THR A 94 -14.37 -15.97 4.94
N PHE A 95 -13.26 -16.18 4.24
CA PHE A 95 -12.17 -15.22 4.07
C PHE A 95 -12.23 -14.49 2.71
N GLY A 96 -13.38 -14.60 2.02
CA GLY A 96 -13.66 -14.01 0.72
C GLY A 96 -12.68 -14.39 -0.40
N SER A 97 -12.83 -13.71 -1.54
CA SER A 97 -12.06 -14.01 -2.76
C SER A 97 -11.54 -12.72 -3.40
N ALA A 98 -10.30 -12.74 -3.88
CA ALA A 98 -9.69 -11.63 -4.60
C ALA A 98 -9.46 -11.98 -6.08
N LEU A 99 -9.76 -11.03 -6.97
CA LEU A 99 -9.39 -11.09 -8.38
C LEU A 99 -8.21 -10.16 -8.63
N ILE A 100 -7.18 -10.63 -9.32
CA ILE A 100 -5.99 -9.85 -9.67
C ILE A 100 -5.88 -9.83 -11.19
N VAL A 101 -5.81 -8.64 -11.78
CA VAL A 101 -5.57 -8.41 -13.22
C VAL A 101 -4.16 -7.89 -13.39
N ALA A 102 -3.26 -8.77 -13.78
CA ALA A 102 -1.82 -8.50 -13.77
C ALA A 102 -1.07 -9.36 -14.79
N GLY A 103 0.14 -8.89 -15.12
CA GLY A 103 1.10 -9.63 -15.93
C GLY A 103 0.98 -9.38 -17.43
N SER A 104 2.13 -9.41 -18.08
CA SER A 104 2.38 -9.26 -19.51
C SER A 104 3.69 -10.00 -19.82
N PRO A 105 4.06 -10.21 -21.11
CA PRO A 105 5.24 -11.01 -21.45
C PRO A 105 6.53 -10.55 -20.76
N GLN A 106 6.70 -9.24 -20.53
CA GLN A 106 7.88 -8.68 -19.88
C GLN A 106 7.81 -8.72 -18.34
N TYR A 107 6.60 -8.80 -17.76
CA TYR A 107 6.39 -8.56 -16.33
C TYR A 107 5.58 -9.67 -15.64
N VAL A 108 5.82 -10.93 -16.02
CA VAL A 108 5.20 -12.10 -15.35
C VAL A 108 5.51 -12.18 -13.85
N GLY A 109 6.65 -11.64 -13.42
CA GLY A 109 7.05 -11.61 -12.02
C GLY A 109 6.11 -10.76 -11.14
N ALA A 110 5.61 -9.64 -11.67
CA ALA A 110 4.73 -8.73 -10.93
C ALA A 110 3.41 -9.42 -10.55
N ALA A 111 2.79 -10.11 -11.52
CA ALA A 111 1.59 -10.91 -11.26
C ALA A 111 1.83 -11.99 -10.19
N ALA A 112 2.95 -12.72 -10.29
CA ALA A 112 3.28 -13.75 -9.31
C ALA A 112 3.48 -13.19 -7.89
N LEU A 113 4.17 -12.06 -7.76
CA LEU A 113 4.40 -11.39 -6.48
C LEU A 113 3.10 -10.84 -5.89
N SER A 114 2.22 -10.23 -6.70
CA SER A 114 0.91 -9.76 -6.24
C SER A 114 0.01 -10.89 -5.76
N CYS A 115 -0.07 -12.00 -6.52
CA CYS A 115 -0.83 -13.18 -6.08
C CYS A 115 -0.27 -13.77 -4.79
N THR A 116 1.06 -13.86 -4.68
CA THR A 116 1.71 -14.40 -3.48
C THR A 116 1.47 -13.48 -2.27
N GLY A 117 1.63 -12.17 -2.42
CA GLY A 117 1.35 -11.19 -1.37
C GLY A 117 -0.10 -11.26 -0.89
N ALA A 118 -1.05 -11.39 -1.81
CA ALA A 118 -2.47 -11.57 -1.48
C ALA A 118 -2.71 -12.87 -0.71
N LEU A 119 -2.23 -14.01 -1.21
CA LEU A 119 -2.42 -15.30 -0.55
C LEU A 119 -1.81 -15.33 0.87
N ARG A 120 -0.66 -14.66 1.06
CA ARG A 120 0.10 -14.66 2.31
C ARG A 120 -0.56 -13.89 3.44
N VAL A 121 -1.53 -13.01 3.15
CA VAL A 121 -2.34 -12.35 4.18
C VAL A 121 -3.64 -13.11 4.50
N GLY A 122 -3.92 -14.23 3.82
CA GLY A 122 -4.93 -15.21 4.22
C GLY A 122 -6.36 -15.10 3.65
N PRO A 123 -6.63 -14.49 2.47
CA PRO A 123 -7.94 -14.60 1.84
C PRO A 123 -8.25 -16.05 1.46
N GLY A 124 -9.52 -16.33 1.22
CA GLY A 124 -9.98 -17.68 0.91
C GLY A 124 -9.51 -18.19 -0.45
N ILE A 125 -9.62 -17.34 -1.46
CA ILE A 125 -9.29 -17.64 -2.86
C ILE A 125 -8.61 -16.42 -3.47
N VAL A 126 -7.56 -16.65 -4.26
CA VAL A 126 -6.99 -15.65 -5.16
C VAL A 126 -7.06 -16.19 -6.58
N THR A 127 -7.59 -15.37 -7.48
CA THR A 127 -7.70 -15.67 -8.91
C THR A 127 -6.90 -14.66 -9.70
N LEU A 128 -6.04 -15.12 -10.61
CA LEU A 128 -5.29 -14.29 -11.54
C LEU A 128 -5.96 -14.27 -12.91
N ALA A 129 -6.45 -13.11 -13.31
CA ALA A 129 -6.79 -12.80 -14.68
C ALA A 129 -5.57 -12.21 -15.39
N CYS A 130 -5.08 -12.89 -16.42
CA CYS A 130 -3.87 -12.52 -17.14
C CYS A 130 -4.02 -12.81 -18.63
N ALA A 131 -3.19 -12.21 -19.46
CA ALA A 131 -3.14 -12.53 -20.89
C ALA A 131 -2.86 -14.03 -21.10
N ARG A 132 -3.63 -14.68 -21.97
CA ARG A 132 -3.55 -16.11 -22.26
C ARG A 132 -2.14 -16.53 -22.68
N SER A 133 -1.44 -15.68 -23.40
CA SER A 133 -0.05 -15.93 -23.82
C SER A 133 0.95 -16.03 -22.67
N VAL A 134 0.69 -15.42 -21.49
CA VAL A 134 1.56 -15.53 -20.31
C VAL A 134 1.09 -16.55 -19.28
N TYR A 135 -0.15 -17.05 -19.41
CA TYR A 135 -0.74 -18.01 -18.49
C TYR A 135 0.16 -19.24 -18.22
N PRO A 136 0.76 -19.93 -19.22
CA PRO A 136 1.60 -21.10 -18.94
C PRO A 136 2.81 -20.79 -18.04
N MET A 137 3.41 -19.61 -18.21
CA MET A 137 4.54 -19.16 -17.39
C MET A 137 4.09 -18.91 -15.95
N LEU A 138 2.91 -18.31 -15.76
CA LEU A 138 2.36 -18.02 -14.44
C LEU A 138 1.85 -19.27 -13.72
N ALA A 139 1.20 -20.19 -14.44
CA ALA A 139 0.76 -21.49 -13.94
C ALA A 139 1.93 -22.35 -13.42
N SER A 140 3.13 -22.19 -14.00
CA SER A 140 4.34 -22.85 -13.49
C SER A 140 4.89 -22.25 -12.19
N LYS A 141 4.55 -20.99 -11.89
CA LYS A 141 5.07 -20.24 -10.72
C LYS A 141 4.10 -20.23 -9.54
N LEU A 142 2.80 -20.33 -9.82
CA LEU A 142 1.73 -20.16 -8.84
C LEU A 142 0.91 -21.45 -8.75
N THR A 143 1.07 -22.20 -7.66
CA THR A 143 0.39 -23.48 -7.47
C THR A 143 -1.00 -23.31 -6.86
N GLU A 144 -1.15 -22.39 -5.90
CA GLU A 144 -2.37 -22.20 -5.13
C GLU A 144 -3.34 -21.20 -5.78
N THR A 145 -2.83 -20.34 -6.68
CA THR A 145 -3.63 -19.35 -7.39
C THR A 145 -4.50 -20.03 -8.45
N THR A 146 -5.77 -19.65 -8.53
CA THR A 146 -6.63 -20.07 -9.64
C THR A 146 -6.52 -19.05 -10.79
N PHE A 147 -6.94 -19.41 -12.00
CA PHE A 147 -6.69 -18.59 -13.18
C PHE A 147 -7.96 -18.29 -13.96
N GLU A 148 -8.02 -17.08 -14.49
CA GLU A 148 -8.98 -16.63 -15.51
C GLU A 148 -8.19 -16.12 -16.73
N PRO A 149 -7.67 -17.01 -17.60
CA PRO A 149 -6.89 -16.58 -18.76
C PRO A 149 -7.77 -15.81 -19.75
N LEU A 150 -7.40 -14.56 -20.00
CA LEU A 150 -8.07 -13.60 -20.88
C LEU A 150 -7.46 -13.63 -22.27
N ASP A 151 -8.25 -13.40 -23.31
CA ASP A 151 -7.70 -13.29 -24.66
C ASP A 151 -6.81 -12.05 -24.78
N ASP A 152 -5.77 -12.12 -25.62
CA ASP A 152 -4.77 -11.06 -25.70
C ASP A 152 -4.36 -10.73 -27.13
N LYS A 153 -3.93 -9.50 -27.32
CA LYS A 153 -3.31 -9.01 -28.56
C LYS A 153 -1.83 -8.79 -28.26
N GLU A 154 -0.99 -9.67 -28.78
CA GLU A 154 0.49 -9.60 -28.62
C GLU A 154 0.96 -9.64 -27.16
N GLY A 155 0.23 -10.34 -26.27
CA GLY A 155 0.54 -10.38 -24.84
C GLY A 155 -0.10 -9.30 -24.00
N PHE A 156 -0.91 -8.42 -24.60
CA PHE A 156 -1.55 -7.31 -23.90
C PHE A 156 -3.07 -7.45 -23.93
N LEU A 157 -3.69 -7.16 -22.78
CA LEU A 157 -5.15 -7.13 -22.64
C LEU A 157 -5.73 -5.97 -23.46
N SER A 158 -6.80 -6.24 -24.22
CA SER A 158 -7.51 -5.24 -25.00
C SER A 158 -8.87 -4.87 -24.37
N ALA A 159 -9.52 -3.83 -24.90
CA ALA A 159 -10.78 -3.31 -24.34
C ALA A 159 -11.89 -4.36 -24.20
N GLU A 160 -11.94 -5.33 -25.09
CA GLU A 160 -12.93 -6.41 -25.10
C GLU A 160 -12.86 -7.26 -23.83
N GLU A 161 -11.67 -7.47 -23.27
CA GLU A 161 -11.47 -8.28 -22.06
C GLU A 161 -11.96 -7.60 -20.78
N ALA A 162 -12.25 -6.30 -20.83
CA ALA A 162 -12.87 -5.60 -19.70
C ALA A 162 -14.24 -6.23 -19.35
N TYR A 163 -15.00 -6.67 -20.36
CA TYR A 163 -16.27 -7.37 -20.16
C TYR A 163 -16.08 -8.77 -19.57
N THR A 164 -15.02 -9.48 -20.00
CA THR A 164 -14.66 -10.79 -19.44
C THR A 164 -14.29 -10.67 -17.95
N VAL A 165 -13.51 -9.66 -17.57
CA VAL A 165 -13.16 -9.39 -16.16
C VAL A 165 -14.39 -9.04 -15.33
N ARG A 166 -15.29 -8.19 -15.85
CA ARG A 166 -16.53 -7.88 -15.12
C ARG A 166 -17.43 -9.12 -14.94
N ARG A 167 -17.59 -9.93 -15.98
CA ARG A 167 -18.30 -11.23 -15.88
C ARG A 167 -17.62 -12.17 -14.88
N ALA A 168 -16.29 -12.12 -14.79
CA ALA A 168 -15.57 -12.88 -13.79
C ALA A 168 -15.91 -12.41 -12.36
N LEU A 169 -15.96 -11.09 -12.13
CA LEU A 169 -16.31 -10.47 -10.85
C LEU A 169 -17.70 -10.87 -10.35
N SER A 170 -18.68 -11.00 -11.26
CA SER A 170 -20.05 -11.42 -10.91
C SER A 170 -20.17 -12.84 -10.33
N ARG A 171 -19.05 -13.57 -10.19
CA ARG A 171 -18.97 -14.86 -9.48
C ARG A 171 -18.73 -14.72 -7.97
N GLY A 172 -18.62 -13.50 -7.46
CA GLY A 172 -18.54 -13.21 -6.02
C GLY A 172 -17.13 -12.90 -5.51
N TYR A 173 -16.39 -12.03 -6.22
CA TYR A 173 -15.11 -11.51 -5.73
C TYR A 173 -15.32 -10.26 -4.89
N GLU A 174 -14.58 -10.15 -3.79
CA GLU A 174 -14.72 -9.07 -2.83
C GLU A 174 -13.76 -7.91 -3.12
N ALA A 175 -12.59 -8.22 -3.70
CA ALA A 175 -11.55 -7.25 -4.01
C ALA A 175 -10.99 -7.46 -5.40
N LEU A 176 -10.62 -6.37 -6.06
CA LEU A 176 -9.98 -6.36 -7.37
C LEU A 176 -8.63 -5.63 -7.29
N LEU A 177 -7.56 -6.23 -7.78
CA LEU A 177 -6.30 -5.55 -8.08
C LEU A 177 -6.14 -5.40 -9.58
N VAL A 178 -5.79 -4.22 -10.07
CA VAL A 178 -5.46 -4.00 -11.48
C VAL A 178 -4.14 -3.25 -11.59
N GLY A 179 -3.23 -3.75 -12.43
CA GLY A 179 -2.09 -2.95 -12.87
C GLY A 179 -0.71 -3.62 -12.82
N PRO A 180 -0.33 -4.38 -11.78
CA PRO A 180 1.00 -4.98 -11.68
C PRO A 180 1.44 -5.69 -12.96
N GLY A 181 2.47 -5.15 -13.61
CA GLY A 181 3.05 -5.72 -14.82
C GLY A 181 2.14 -5.78 -16.04
N LEU A 182 1.09 -4.95 -16.14
CA LEU A 182 0.27 -4.89 -17.36
C LEU A 182 0.99 -4.24 -18.55
N ALA A 183 2.14 -3.60 -18.33
CA ALA A 183 2.88 -2.78 -19.28
C ALA A 183 2.11 -1.54 -19.76
N GLN A 184 2.82 -0.64 -20.44
CA GLN A 184 2.27 0.62 -20.94
C GLN A 184 1.98 0.55 -22.44
N HIS A 185 1.04 -0.30 -22.84
CA HIS A 185 0.62 -0.48 -24.23
C HIS A 185 -0.73 0.18 -24.52
N SER A 186 -1.00 0.59 -25.78
CA SER A 186 -2.26 1.23 -26.16
C SER A 186 -3.49 0.35 -25.91
N TYR A 187 -3.36 -0.97 -26.11
CA TYR A 187 -4.40 -1.94 -25.75
C TYR A 187 -4.75 -1.91 -24.26
N VAL A 188 -3.75 -1.78 -23.39
CA VAL A 188 -3.91 -1.77 -21.93
C VAL A 188 -4.58 -0.46 -21.46
N VAL A 189 -4.23 0.67 -22.08
CA VAL A 189 -4.94 1.94 -21.84
C VAL A 189 -6.42 1.79 -22.20
N ALA A 190 -6.73 1.19 -23.35
CA ALA A 190 -8.10 0.96 -23.78
C ALA A 190 -8.85 -0.02 -22.85
N PHE A 191 -8.16 -1.07 -22.38
CA PHE A 191 -8.67 -2.02 -21.39
C PHE A 191 -9.04 -1.34 -20.08
N ILE A 192 -8.15 -0.57 -19.46
CA ILE A 192 -8.41 0.14 -18.21
C ILE A 192 -9.55 1.14 -18.37
N ARG A 193 -9.56 1.89 -19.48
CA ARG A 193 -10.63 2.85 -19.79
C ARG A 193 -12.00 2.20 -19.96
N ALA A 194 -12.04 0.97 -20.45
CA ALA A 194 -13.27 0.19 -20.54
C ALA A 194 -13.67 -0.40 -19.17
N LEU A 195 -12.73 -1.00 -18.43
CA LEU A 195 -13.00 -1.75 -17.21
C LEU A 195 -13.53 -0.88 -16.07
N LEU A 196 -12.76 0.13 -15.67
CA LEU A 196 -13.00 0.89 -14.44
C LEU A 196 -14.41 1.52 -14.35
N PRO A 197 -14.94 2.20 -15.39
CA PRO A 197 -16.26 2.83 -15.31
C PRO A 197 -17.42 1.82 -15.35
N MET A 198 -17.15 0.54 -15.65
CA MET A 198 -18.19 -0.50 -15.60
C MET A 198 -18.37 -1.14 -14.23
N LEU A 199 -17.42 -0.95 -13.32
CA LEU A 199 -17.43 -1.57 -11.99
C LEU A 199 -18.46 -0.91 -11.09
N THR A 200 -19.27 -1.70 -10.40
CA THR A 200 -20.21 -1.21 -9.38
C THR A 200 -19.94 -1.84 -8.03
N ALA A 201 -20.58 -1.32 -6.98
CA ALA A 201 -20.51 -1.89 -5.63
C ALA A 201 -21.10 -3.32 -5.55
N ASP A 202 -21.91 -3.73 -6.53
CA ASP A 202 -22.43 -5.10 -6.65
C ASP A 202 -21.38 -6.05 -7.25
N ASP A 203 -20.43 -5.52 -8.03
CA ASP A 203 -19.37 -6.30 -8.67
C ASP A 203 -18.19 -6.56 -7.71
N VAL A 204 -17.83 -5.58 -6.88
CA VAL A 204 -16.67 -5.63 -5.98
C VAL A 204 -16.79 -4.61 -4.85
N LYS A 205 -16.29 -4.93 -3.65
CA LYS A 205 -16.28 -3.98 -2.52
C LYS A 205 -15.26 -2.86 -2.69
N ALA A 206 -14.08 -3.20 -3.20
CA ALA A 206 -13.05 -2.19 -3.49
C ALA A 206 -12.05 -2.63 -4.58
N VAL A 207 -11.47 -1.63 -5.22
CA VAL A 207 -10.45 -1.77 -6.26
C VAL A 207 -9.12 -1.20 -5.75
N VAL A 208 -8.03 -1.93 -5.98
CA VAL A 208 -6.66 -1.48 -5.79
C VAL A 208 -6.05 -1.27 -7.18
N ILE A 209 -5.48 -0.09 -7.42
CA ILE A 209 -4.77 0.23 -8.67
C ILE A 209 -3.31 0.53 -8.35
N ASP A 210 -2.39 -0.22 -8.97
CA ASP A 210 -0.94 -0.06 -8.78
C ASP A 210 -0.19 -0.04 -10.11
N ALA A 211 1.07 0.43 -10.07
CA ALA A 211 2.04 0.29 -11.15
C ALA A 211 1.49 0.68 -12.54
N ASP A 212 1.45 -0.26 -13.49
CA ASP A 212 0.97 0.03 -14.85
C ASP A 212 -0.52 0.35 -14.92
N GLY A 213 -1.30 -0.01 -13.90
CA GLY A 213 -2.66 0.50 -13.71
C GLY A 213 -2.64 2.03 -13.58
N LEU A 214 -1.77 2.54 -12.70
CA LEU A 214 -1.57 3.97 -12.48
C LEU A 214 -0.94 4.67 -13.70
N ASN A 215 0.04 4.02 -14.34
CA ASN A 215 0.72 4.59 -15.49
C ASN A 215 -0.21 4.79 -16.69
N ASN A 216 -1.12 3.84 -16.91
CA ASN A 216 -2.05 3.90 -18.03
C ASN A 216 -3.28 4.76 -17.71
N ILE A 217 -3.79 4.74 -16.47
CA ILE A 217 -4.92 5.58 -16.09
C ILE A 217 -4.54 7.08 -16.08
N ALA A 218 -3.27 7.41 -15.79
CA ALA A 218 -2.75 8.78 -15.89
C ALA A 218 -2.84 9.39 -17.30
N LYS A 219 -3.05 8.57 -18.34
CA LYS A 219 -3.25 9.01 -19.73
C LYS A 219 -4.72 9.32 -20.05
N VAL A 220 -5.62 9.18 -19.08
CA VAL A 220 -7.05 9.43 -19.23
C VAL A 220 -7.41 10.69 -18.45
N ASP A 221 -7.99 11.66 -19.14
CA ASP A 221 -8.43 12.91 -18.52
C ASP A 221 -9.50 12.66 -17.46
N ARG A 222 -9.36 13.33 -16.32
CA ARG A 222 -10.31 13.25 -15.18
C ARG A 222 -10.63 11.81 -14.76
N TRP A 223 -9.64 10.91 -14.87
CA TRP A 223 -9.80 9.49 -14.62
C TRP A 223 -10.46 9.13 -13.29
N TRP A 224 -10.30 9.95 -12.25
CA TRP A 224 -10.89 9.71 -10.93
C TRP A 224 -12.43 9.73 -10.98
N GLU A 225 -13.04 10.41 -11.96
CA GLU A 225 -14.50 10.44 -12.15
C GLU A 225 -15.06 9.14 -12.70
N MET A 226 -14.21 8.28 -13.27
CA MET A 226 -14.59 6.95 -13.72
C MET A 226 -14.68 5.95 -12.56
N LEU A 227 -14.19 6.31 -11.37
CA LEU A 227 -14.12 5.42 -10.21
C LEU A 227 -15.36 5.62 -9.34
N ILE A 228 -16.37 4.77 -9.54
CA ILE A 228 -17.63 4.81 -8.78
C ILE A 228 -17.70 3.78 -7.65
N VAL A 229 -16.59 3.08 -7.40
CA VAL A 229 -16.42 2.11 -6.32
C VAL A 229 -15.30 2.55 -5.39
N PRO A 230 -15.31 2.17 -4.10
CA PRO A 230 -14.22 2.45 -3.19
C PRO A 230 -12.88 2.02 -3.81
N THR A 231 -11.97 2.97 -3.97
CA THR A 231 -10.70 2.75 -4.67
C THR A 231 -9.52 3.12 -3.79
N ILE A 232 -8.49 2.28 -3.83
CA ILE A 232 -7.17 2.55 -3.26
C ILE A 232 -6.19 2.63 -4.43
N ILE A 233 -5.37 3.67 -4.47
CA ILE A 233 -4.22 3.71 -5.35
C ILE A 233 -2.94 3.71 -4.54
N THR A 234 -1.90 3.06 -5.06
CA THR A 234 -0.64 2.85 -4.34
C THR A 234 0.57 3.51 -5.01
N PRO A 235 0.54 4.82 -5.35
CA PRO A 235 1.62 5.45 -6.10
C PRO A 235 2.90 5.60 -5.27
N HIS A 236 4.06 5.43 -5.89
CA HIS A 236 5.29 6.09 -5.44
C HIS A 236 5.28 7.59 -5.85
N PRO A 237 6.20 8.44 -5.34
CA PRO A 237 6.15 9.88 -5.61
C PRO A 237 6.14 10.25 -7.10
N GLY A 238 6.96 9.58 -7.92
CA GLY A 238 6.93 9.75 -9.38
C GLY A 238 5.66 9.25 -10.10
N GLU A 239 4.92 8.29 -9.55
CA GLU A 239 3.59 7.90 -10.05
C GLU A 239 2.56 8.97 -9.69
N LEU A 240 2.57 9.45 -8.45
CA LEU A 240 1.66 10.51 -8.00
C LEU A 240 1.90 11.82 -8.76
N SER A 241 3.17 12.16 -9.00
CA SER A 241 3.58 13.31 -9.81
C SER A 241 2.94 13.30 -11.20
N ARG A 242 2.95 12.14 -11.87
CA ARG A 242 2.33 11.97 -13.19
C ARG A 242 0.81 12.04 -13.15
N LEU A 243 0.18 11.49 -12.10
CA LEU A 243 -1.27 11.53 -11.92
C LEU A 243 -1.79 12.93 -11.60
N ALA A 244 -1.04 13.69 -10.77
CA ALA A 244 -1.43 15.01 -10.29
C ALA A 244 -0.96 16.16 -11.20
N GLY A 245 0.03 15.92 -12.07
CA GLY A 245 0.67 16.99 -12.85
C GLY A 245 1.50 17.94 -11.99
N VAL A 246 2.03 17.45 -10.86
CA VAL A 246 2.83 18.21 -9.87
C VAL A 246 4.24 17.65 -9.83
N ASP A 247 5.25 18.49 -9.58
CA ASP A 247 6.64 18.04 -9.47
C ASP A 247 6.81 17.02 -8.31
N THR A 248 7.58 15.96 -8.55
CA THR A 248 7.97 15.00 -7.53
C THR A 248 8.68 15.68 -6.35
N ALA A 249 9.48 16.72 -6.59
CA ALA A 249 10.17 17.47 -5.53
C ALA A 249 9.18 18.24 -4.62
N GLU A 250 8.05 18.71 -5.15
CA GLU A 250 7.00 19.35 -4.37
C GLU A 250 6.26 18.30 -3.52
N ILE A 251 5.93 17.15 -4.09
CA ILE A 251 5.32 16.03 -3.36
C ILE A 251 6.22 15.56 -2.21
N GLN A 252 7.54 15.47 -2.44
CA GLN A 252 8.48 15.01 -1.41
C GLN A 252 8.66 16.00 -0.27
N ARG A 253 8.42 17.30 -0.50
CA ARG A 253 8.55 18.35 0.51
C ARG A 253 7.49 18.26 1.59
N ASP A 254 6.27 17.90 1.20
CA ASP A 254 5.16 17.63 2.13
C ASP A 254 4.26 16.51 1.58
N ARG A 255 4.72 15.27 1.82
CA ARG A 255 4.01 14.06 1.37
C ARG A 255 2.65 13.91 2.02
N LEU A 256 2.48 14.38 3.25
CA LEU A 256 1.22 14.26 3.97
C LEU A 256 0.17 15.19 3.36
N ALA A 257 0.51 16.45 3.12
CA ALA A 257 -0.37 17.38 2.43
C ALA A 257 -0.66 16.91 1.00
N ALA A 258 0.36 16.49 0.24
CA ALA A 258 0.17 15.98 -1.12
C ALA A 258 -0.80 14.79 -1.17
N GLY A 259 -0.60 13.80 -0.28
CA GLY A 259 -1.48 12.64 -0.17
C GLY A 259 -2.92 13.00 0.19
N ARG A 260 -3.12 13.90 1.18
CA ARG A 260 -4.46 14.37 1.60
C ARG A 260 -5.18 15.14 0.51
N ASN A 261 -4.49 16.06 -0.14
CA ASN A 261 -5.06 16.89 -1.20
C ASN A 261 -5.52 16.00 -2.36
N CYS A 262 -4.69 15.05 -2.79
CA CYS A 262 -5.05 14.10 -3.84
C CYS A 262 -6.21 13.17 -3.40
N ALA A 263 -6.17 12.64 -2.18
CA ALA A 263 -7.23 11.77 -1.65
C ALA A 263 -8.59 12.48 -1.62
N SER A 264 -8.62 13.72 -1.13
CA SER A 264 -9.83 14.54 -1.05
C SER A 264 -10.33 14.94 -2.44
N GLN A 265 -9.43 15.40 -3.32
CA GLN A 265 -9.77 15.84 -4.68
C GLN A 265 -10.33 14.70 -5.53
N TRP A 266 -9.74 13.50 -5.43
CA TRP A 266 -10.11 12.35 -6.26
C TRP A 266 -11.14 11.42 -5.59
N GLY A 267 -11.50 11.68 -4.33
CA GLY A 267 -12.51 10.89 -3.61
C GLY A 267 -12.08 9.45 -3.32
N LEU A 268 -10.77 9.19 -3.16
CA LEU A 268 -10.23 7.84 -3.03
C LEU A 268 -9.10 7.76 -1.99
N THR A 269 -8.70 6.53 -1.63
CA THR A 269 -7.60 6.32 -0.68
C THR A 269 -6.24 6.32 -1.40
N ILE A 270 -5.28 7.10 -0.91
CA ILE A 270 -3.92 7.18 -1.44
C ILE A 270 -2.96 6.44 -0.49
N VAL A 271 -2.21 5.48 -0.99
CA VAL A 271 -1.03 4.91 -0.31
C VAL A 271 0.22 5.45 -1.01
N LEU A 272 0.73 6.59 -0.53
CA LEU A 272 1.92 7.24 -1.09
C LEU A 272 3.19 6.56 -0.57
N LYS A 273 3.67 5.59 -1.37
CA LYS A 273 4.83 4.73 -1.06
C LYS A 273 6.11 5.55 -0.86
N GLY A 274 7.00 5.01 -0.04
CA GLY A 274 8.30 5.58 0.31
C GLY A 274 8.65 5.27 1.77
N ALA A 275 9.83 5.66 2.25
CA ALA A 275 10.12 5.58 3.69
C ALA A 275 9.03 6.32 4.47
N ASN A 276 8.48 5.73 5.53
CA ASN A 276 7.33 6.28 6.24
C ASN A 276 6.14 6.56 5.31
N THR A 277 5.69 5.53 4.58
CA THR A 277 4.50 5.58 3.71
C THR A 277 3.33 6.32 4.36
N ILE A 278 2.68 7.19 3.58
CA ILE A 278 1.47 7.92 3.97
C ILE A 278 0.26 7.19 3.41
N ILE A 279 -0.75 6.94 4.24
CA ILE A 279 -2.07 6.44 3.82
C ILE A 279 -3.07 7.57 4.07
N ALA A 280 -3.67 8.14 3.03
CA ALA A 280 -4.61 9.25 3.15
C ALA A 280 -6.00 8.86 2.62
N ALA A 281 -7.04 9.17 3.40
CA ALA A 281 -8.44 8.95 3.06
C ALA A 281 -9.10 10.23 2.54
N PRO A 282 -10.18 10.13 1.75
CA PRO A 282 -10.88 11.29 1.20
C PRO A 282 -11.55 12.18 2.27
N ASP A 283 -11.82 11.66 3.47
CA ASP A 283 -12.42 12.39 4.60
C ASP A 283 -11.40 13.17 5.45
N GLY A 284 -10.13 13.18 5.02
CA GLY A 284 -9.01 13.87 5.67
C GLY A 284 -8.25 13.03 6.69
N ARG A 285 -8.72 11.81 7.03
CA ARG A 285 -7.91 10.87 7.83
C ARG A 285 -6.62 10.55 7.11
N ALA A 286 -5.54 10.41 7.87
CA ALA A 286 -4.27 9.94 7.37
C ALA A 286 -3.53 9.10 8.41
N ARG A 287 -2.75 8.13 7.95
CA ARG A 287 -1.87 7.33 8.79
C ARG A 287 -0.46 7.30 8.23
N LEU A 288 0.52 7.28 9.12
CA LEU A 288 1.94 7.18 8.80
C LEU A 288 2.46 5.79 9.16
N SER A 289 3.21 5.20 8.24
CA SER A 289 3.99 4.01 8.53
C SER A 289 5.21 4.36 9.39
N PRO A 290 5.51 3.60 10.46
CA PRO A 290 6.72 3.81 11.26
C PRO A 290 7.98 3.29 10.57
N PHE A 291 7.87 2.63 9.41
CA PHE A 291 8.98 1.91 8.79
C PHE A 291 9.72 2.75 7.74
N ALA A 292 11.04 2.81 7.88
CA ALA A 292 11.98 3.36 6.91
C ALA A 292 13.06 2.31 6.59
N ASN A 293 12.72 1.39 5.69
CA ASN A 293 13.58 0.25 5.37
C ASN A 293 14.16 0.39 3.94
N PRO A 294 15.48 0.59 3.79
CA PRO A 294 16.09 0.72 2.47
C PRO A 294 16.02 -0.57 1.64
N GLY A 295 15.91 -1.75 2.26
CA GLY A 295 15.76 -3.03 1.56
C GLY A 295 14.45 -3.15 0.76
N LEU A 296 13.45 -2.32 1.08
CA LEU A 296 12.21 -2.21 0.30
C LEU A 296 12.37 -1.42 -1.01
N ALA A 297 13.49 -0.71 -1.20
CA ALA A 297 13.81 0.00 -2.43
C ALA A 297 14.32 -0.95 -3.54
N SER A 298 13.60 -2.06 -3.75
CA SER A 298 13.87 -3.07 -4.76
C SER A 298 12.63 -3.37 -5.59
N GLY A 299 12.82 -3.80 -6.83
CA GLY A 299 11.71 -4.12 -7.74
C GLY A 299 10.82 -5.24 -7.19
N GLY A 300 9.50 -5.06 -7.30
CA GLY A 300 8.51 -6.08 -6.94
C GLY A 300 7.95 -6.01 -5.52
N THR A 301 8.54 -5.23 -4.61
CA THR A 301 8.00 -5.08 -3.24
C THR A 301 6.64 -4.38 -3.25
N GLY A 302 6.46 -3.40 -4.14
CA GLY A 302 5.16 -2.77 -4.40
C GLY A 302 4.09 -3.77 -4.86
N ASP A 303 4.44 -4.74 -5.69
CA ASP A 303 3.50 -5.77 -6.17
C ASP A 303 3.00 -6.63 -5.01
N VAL A 304 3.88 -6.99 -4.07
CA VAL A 304 3.54 -7.72 -2.84
C VAL A 304 2.61 -6.88 -1.95
N LEU A 305 2.91 -5.59 -1.77
CA LEU A 305 2.07 -4.68 -1.00
C LEU A 305 0.67 -4.56 -1.61
N ALA A 306 0.55 -4.33 -2.92
CA ALA A 306 -0.73 -4.22 -3.60
C ALA A 306 -1.55 -5.52 -3.47
N GLY A 307 -0.88 -6.68 -3.60
CA GLY A 307 -1.47 -7.98 -3.32
C GLY A 307 -1.98 -8.10 -1.89
N ALA A 308 -1.15 -7.77 -0.89
CA ALA A 308 -1.50 -7.84 0.52
C ALA A 308 -2.71 -6.96 0.88
N ILE A 309 -2.75 -5.72 0.38
CA ILE A 309 -3.91 -4.83 0.57
C ILE A 309 -5.17 -5.48 -0.01
N THR A 310 -5.08 -6.02 -1.23
CA THR A 310 -6.22 -6.67 -1.91
C THR A 310 -6.70 -7.91 -1.15
N GLY A 311 -5.79 -8.73 -0.63
CA GLY A 311 -6.13 -9.91 0.18
C GLY A 311 -6.77 -9.56 1.52
N LEU A 312 -6.42 -8.41 2.13
CA LEU A 312 -7.06 -7.92 3.35
C LEU A 312 -8.48 -7.40 3.08
N ILE A 313 -8.70 -6.67 1.98
CA ILE A 313 -10.04 -6.26 1.55
C ILE A 313 -10.92 -7.50 1.31
N ALA A 314 -10.38 -8.53 0.66
CA ALA A 314 -11.13 -9.75 0.41
C ALA A 314 -11.59 -10.45 1.70
N GLN A 315 -10.85 -10.28 2.79
CA GLN A 315 -11.22 -10.79 4.13
C GLN A 315 -12.27 -9.93 4.84
N GLY A 316 -12.74 -8.84 4.22
CA GLY A 316 -13.79 -7.97 4.74
C GLY A 316 -13.29 -6.72 5.46
N LEU A 317 -12.00 -6.39 5.39
CA LEU A 317 -11.52 -5.11 5.92
C LEU A 317 -11.98 -3.95 5.04
N GLU A 318 -12.41 -2.88 5.69
CA GLU A 318 -12.70 -1.61 5.03
C GLU A 318 -11.45 -1.06 4.31
N PRO A 319 -11.59 -0.39 3.16
CA PRO A 319 -10.46 -0.05 2.29
C PRO A 319 -9.31 0.70 2.98
N PHE A 320 -9.63 1.71 3.81
CA PHE A 320 -8.62 2.49 4.53
C PHE A 320 -7.88 1.66 5.60
N GLU A 321 -8.60 0.76 6.29
CA GLU A 321 -8.02 -0.15 7.27
C GLU A 321 -7.15 -1.22 6.59
N ALA A 322 -7.62 -1.79 5.47
CA ALA A 322 -6.87 -2.75 4.68
C ALA A 322 -5.58 -2.14 4.10
N ALA A 323 -5.66 -0.91 3.57
CA ALA A 323 -4.49 -0.17 3.10
C ALA A 323 -3.48 0.06 4.23
N SER A 324 -3.96 0.52 5.39
CA SER A 324 -3.14 0.78 6.57
C SER A 324 -2.46 -0.48 7.09
N LEU A 325 -3.22 -1.58 7.23
CA LEU A 325 -2.72 -2.84 7.76
C LEU A 325 -1.77 -3.51 6.75
N GLY A 326 -2.10 -3.46 5.45
CA GLY A 326 -1.23 -3.96 4.39
C GLY A 326 0.13 -3.28 4.39
N VAL A 327 0.17 -1.94 4.52
CA VAL A 327 1.42 -1.17 4.66
C VAL A 327 2.18 -1.57 5.93
N TYR A 328 1.48 -1.72 7.06
CA TYR A 328 2.11 -2.11 8.31
C TYR A 328 2.73 -3.51 8.23
N LEU A 329 1.96 -4.52 7.80
CA LEU A 329 2.42 -5.90 7.68
C LEU A 329 3.57 -6.03 6.68
N HIS A 330 3.49 -5.34 5.53
CA HIS A 330 4.56 -5.32 4.54
C HIS A 330 5.85 -4.72 5.10
N GLY A 331 5.78 -3.56 5.76
CA GLY A 331 6.93 -2.94 6.40
C GLY A 331 7.52 -3.78 7.53
N PHE A 332 6.66 -4.38 8.36
CA PHE A 332 7.09 -5.23 9.46
C PHE A 332 7.74 -6.53 8.96
N ALA A 333 7.15 -7.19 7.95
CA ALA A 333 7.74 -8.35 7.30
C ALA A 333 9.13 -8.04 6.72
N ALA A 334 9.29 -6.87 6.09
CA ALA A 334 10.59 -6.43 5.61
C ALA A 334 11.58 -6.17 6.75
N GLU A 335 11.16 -5.63 7.89
CA GLU A 335 12.03 -5.52 9.08
C GLU A 335 12.49 -6.89 9.59
N LEU A 336 11.62 -7.91 9.57
CA LEU A 336 12.00 -9.27 9.94
C LEU A 336 13.07 -9.82 8.99
N VAL A 337 12.89 -9.67 7.68
CA VAL A 337 13.88 -10.09 6.69
C VAL A 337 15.18 -9.29 6.81
N ARG A 338 15.10 -7.98 7.07
CA ARG A 338 16.26 -7.10 7.25
C ARG A 338 17.12 -7.52 8.43
N ARG A 339 16.52 -7.98 9.53
CA ARG A 339 17.26 -8.53 10.68
C ARG A 339 18.06 -9.78 10.33
N GLU A 340 17.63 -10.53 9.33
CA GLU A 340 18.28 -11.77 8.88
C GLU A 340 19.35 -11.51 7.80
N LEU A 341 19.05 -10.65 6.83
CA LEU A 341 19.88 -10.45 5.62
C LEU A 341 20.68 -9.13 5.62
N GLY A 342 20.33 -8.17 6.49
CA GLY A 342 20.86 -6.81 6.48
C GLY A 342 20.10 -5.87 5.53
N ASP A 343 20.70 -4.70 5.27
CA ASP A 343 20.06 -3.60 4.54
C ASP A 343 20.08 -3.76 3.00
N ALA A 344 20.78 -4.77 2.48
CA ALA A 344 20.91 -5.03 1.04
C ALA A 344 20.75 -6.53 0.71
N GLY A 345 20.18 -6.83 -0.45
CA GLY A 345 20.00 -8.21 -0.94
C GLY A 345 18.62 -8.83 -0.63
N MET A 346 17.76 -8.12 0.11
CA MET A 346 16.35 -8.50 0.28
C MET A 346 15.61 -8.46 -1.06
N LEU A 347 14.84 -9.52 -1.33
CA LEU A 347 13.97 -9.61 -2.50
C LEU A 347 12.49 -9.49 -2.09
N ALA A 348 11.65 -9.08 -3.04
CA ALA A 348 10.20 -9.04 -2.83
C ALA A 348 9.60 -10.39 -2.41
N GLY A 349 10.15 -11.50 -2.92
CA GLY A 349 9.75 -12.85 -2.54
C GLY A 349 9.98 -13.14 -1.06
N ASP A 350 11.07 -12.63 -0.47
CA ASP A 350 11.37 -12.80 0.95
C ASP A 350 10.34 -12.08 1.81
N VAL A 351 9.98 -10.84 1.42
CA VAL A 351 8.93 -10.05 2.10
C VAL A 351 7.59 -10.77 2.04
N ALA A 352 7.20 -11.28 0.86
CA ALA A 352 5.98 -12.06 0.69
C ALA A 352 5.95 -13.31 1.59
N VAL A 353 7.05 -14.06 1.68
CA VAL A 353 7.16 -15.23 2.55
C VAL A 353 7.14 -14.87 4.04
N ALA A 354 7.62 -13.68 4.41
CA ALA A 354 7.65 -13.19 5.78
C ALA A 354 6.31 -12.61 6.28
N LEU A 355 5.35 -12.27 5.40
CA LEU A 355 4.03 -11.75 5.80
C LEU A 355 3.31 -12.60 6.87
N PRO A 356 3.20 -13.94 6.75
CA PRO A 356 2.56 -14.76 7.79
C PRO A 356 3.33 -14.75 9.12
N ARG A 357 4.66 -14.57 9.09
CA ARG A 357 5.47 -14.44 10.32
C ARG A 357 5.17 -13.11 11.02
N ALA A 358 5.07 -12.02 10.26
CA ALA A 358 4.68 -10.71 10.77
C ALA A 358 3.28 -10.74 11.41
N ILE A 359 2.31 -11.43 10.78
CA ILE A 359 0.97 -11.64 11.35
C ILE A 359 1.07 -12.42 12.67
N LYS A 360 1.76 -13.56 12.68
CA LYS A 360 1.92 -14.40 13.87
C LYS A 360 2.55 -13.63 15.04
N GLU A 361 3.60 -12.84 14.80
CA GLU A 361 4.26 -12.05 15.84
C GLU A 361 3.35 -10.96 16.44
N LEU A 362 2.35 -10.48 15.70
CA LEU A 362 1.35 -9.54 16.23
C LEU A 362 0.30 -10.23 17.11
N GLU A 363 -0.03 -11.50 16.84
CA GLU A 363 -1.02 -12.25 17.61
C GLU A 363 -0.53 -12.62 19.02
N GLY A 364 0.77 -12.88 19.16
CA GLY A 364 1.45 -13.26 20.42
C GLY A 364 2.04 -14.66 20.35
#